data_AF-A0A923PU86-F1
#
_entry.id   AF-A0A923PU86-F1
#
_cell.length_a   1.000
_cell.length_b   1.000
_cell.length_c   1.000
_cell.angle_alpha   90.00
_cell.angle_beta   90.00
_cell.angle_gamma   90.00
#
_symmetry.space_group_name_H-M   'P 1'
#
loop_
_entity.id
_entity.type
_entity.pdbx_description
1 polymer ?
#
loop_
_entity_poly.entity_id
_entity_poly.type
_entity_poly.pdbx_seq_one_letter_code
_entity_poly.pdbx_strand_id
1 'polypeptide(L)'
;MTPTIRNQLVNPPTRFASFRDPTLYGHIFLHDPVVIESEDPDPCWRWMRPRGGMDFIEDFVRPGAEDGVPLDLEHNFPRTVISDRIAPENIHRLIAKIQHCRGLA
;
A
#
# COMPACT_ATOMS: atom_id res chain seq x y z
N MET A 1 -5.88 -10.26 7.24
CA MET A 1 -5.04 -9.09 7.56
C MET A 1 -4.89 -8.31 6.27
N THR A 2 -5.41 -7.09 6.22
CA THR A 2 -5.53 -6.26 5.01
C THR A 2 -4.26 -5.41 4.86
N PRO A 3 -3.46 -5.52 3.77
CA PRO A 3 -2.41 -4.54 3.52
C PRO A 3 -3.01 -3.15 3.33
N THR A 4 -2.56 -2.18 4.13
CA THR A 4 -3.01 -0.78 4.05
C THR A 4 -1.86 0.08 3.51
N ILE A 5 -2.14 0.95 2.54
CA ILE A 5 -1.14 1.88 1.98
C ILE A 5 -1.55 3.31 2.28
N ARG A 6 -0.67 4.09 2.92
CA ARG A 6 -0.93 5.52 3.12
C ARG A 6 -1.01 6.28 1.80
N ASN A 7 -1.96 7.20 1.72
CA ASN A 7 -2.15 8.10 0.58
C ASN A 7 -0.87 8.88 0.16
N GLN A 8 0.02 9.19 1.10
CA GLN A 8 1.29 9.88 0.84
C GLN A 8 2.26 9.02 -0.01
N LEU A 9 2.14 7.70 0.07
CA LEU A 9 2.91 6.76 -0.75
C LEU A 9 2.26 6.46 -2.11
N VAL A 10 1.03 6.90 -2.32
CA VAL A 10 0.36 6.85 -3.63
C VAL A 10 0.93 7.94 -4.53
N ASN A 11 1.12 9.15 -3.99
CA ASN A 11 1.52 10.33 -4.75
C ASN A 11 3.05 10.42 -4.95
N PRO A 12 3.55 11.30 -5.85
CA PRO A 12 5.00 11.56 -5.97
C PRO A 12 5.59 11.88 -4.58
N PRO A 13 6.73 11.28 -4.18
CA PRO A 13 7.83 10.77 -5.02
C PRO A 13 7.75 9.29 -5.45
N THR A 14 6.67 8.56 -5.13
CA THR A 14 6.47 7.17 -5.58
C THR A 14 6.38 7.07 -7.10
N ARG A 15 7.05 6.06 -7.68
CA ARG A 15 6.87 5.74 -9.10
C ARG A 15 5.60 4.90 -9.26
N PHE A 16 4.66 5.39 -10.05
CA PHE A 16 3.36 4.74 -10.24
C PHE A 16 3.47 3.25 -10.66
N ALA A 17 4.39 2.92 -11.58
CA ALA A 17 4.62 1.53 -11.97
C ALA A 17 4.98 0.65 -10.77
N SER A 18 5.81 1.15 -9.85
CA SER A 18 6.21 0.44 -8.64
C SER A 18 5.12 0.40 -7.57
N PHE A 19 4.17 1.33 -7.56
CA PHE A 19 2.98 1.27 -6.69
C PHE A 19 2.04 0.11 -7.09
N ARG A 20 2.02 -0.26 -8.37
CA ARG A 20 1.20 -1.37 -8.86
C ARG A 20 1.74 -2.74 -8.42
N ASP A 21 3.05 -2.87 -8.23
CA ASP A 21 3.68 -4.14 -7.85
C ASP A 21 3.24 -4.67 -6.47
N PRO A 22 3.25 -3.89 -5.36
CA PRO A 22 2.83 -4.38 -4.05
C PRO A 22 1.31 -4.58 -3.99
N THR A 23 0.53 -3.79 -4.73
CA THR A 23 -0.94 -3.92 -4.78
C THR A 23 -1.35 -5.17 -5.56
N LEU A 24 -0.72 -5.42 -6.73
CA LEU A 24 -0.82 -6.69 -7.47
C LEU A 24 -0.39 -7.85 -6.57
N TYR A 25 0.74 -7.72 -5.87
CA TYR A 25 1.26 -8.79 -5.03
C TYR A 25 0.28 -9.19 -3.92
N GLY A 26 -0.22 -8.18 -3.19
CA GLY A 26 -1.23 -8.34 -2.16
C GLY A 26 -2.52 -9.00 -2.67
N HIS A 27 -3.04 -8.52 -3.80
CA HIS A 27 -4.30 -9.01 -4.32
C HIS A 27 -4.20 -10.41 -4.94
N ILE A 28 -3.19 -10.67 -5.77
CA ILE A 28 -3.09 -11.91 -6.57
C ILE A 28 -2.40 -13.04 -5.80
N PHE A 29 -1.28 -12.76 -5.14
CA PHE A 29 -0.48 -13.82 -4.51
C PHE A 29 -0.83 -14.04 -3.04
N LEU A 30 -1.25 -12.98 -2.37
CA LEU A 30 -1.61 -13.02 -0.95
C LEU A 30 -3.12 -13.17 -0.73
N HIS A 31 -3.93 -13.00 -1.79
CA HIS A 31 -5.40 -13.03 -1.76
C HIS A 31 -6.01 -12.11 -0.69
N ASP A 32 -5.33 -11.01 -0.40
CA ASP A 32 -5.80 -10.03 0.57
C ASP A 32 -6.42 -8.81 -0.13
N PRO A 33 -7.49 -8.23 0.43
CA PRO A 33 -7.94 -6.92 0.02
C PRO A 33 -6.82 -5.89 0.30
N VAL A 34 -6.47 -5.08 -0.69
CA VAL A 34 -5.52 -3.99 -0.53
C VAL A 34 -6.31 -2.68 -0.50
N VAL A 35 -6.13 -1.90 0.56
CA VAL A 35 -6.86 -0.64 0.75
C VAL A 35 -5.91 0.53 0.88
N ILE A 36 -6.42 1.72 0.59
CA ILE A 36 -5.67 2.96 0.74
C ILE A 36 -6.20 3.73 1.93
N GLU A 37 -5.32 4.07 2.85
CA GLU A 37 -5.65 4.92 3.98
C GLU A 37 -5.53 6.39 3.59
N SER A 38 -6.67 7.10 3.61
CA SER A 38 -6.74 8.54 3.32
C SER A 38 -7.87 9.21 4.09
N GLU A 39 -7.59 10.38 4.68
CA GLU A 39 -8.64 11.28 5.19
C GLU A 39 -9.43 11.94 4.04
N ASP A 40 -8.76 12.17 2.90
CA ASP A 40 -9.35 12.72 1.68
C ASP A 40 -9.00 11.81 0.48
N PRO A 41 -9.89 10.88 0.09
CA PRO A 41 -9.60 9.90 -0.96
C PRO A 41 -9.69 10.48 -2.38
N ASP A 42 -10.42 11.58 -2.55
CA ASP A 42 -10.76 12.18 -3.85
C ASP A 42 -9.51 12.50 -4.70
N PRO A 43 -8.47 13.17 -4.17
CA PRO A 43 -7.25 13.46 -4.92
C PRO A 43 -6.51 12.19 -5.36
N CYS A 44 -6.39 11.20 -4.48
CA CYS A 44 -5.72 9.94 -4.77
C CYS A 44 -6.47 9.15 -5.84
N TRP A 45 -7.80 9.08 -5.73
CA TRP A 45 -8.64 8.43 -6.73
C TRP A 45 -8.50 9.09 -8.11
N ARG A 46 -8.57 10.43 -8.19
CA ARG A 46 -8.41 11.17 -9.45
C ARG A 46 -7.05 10.95 -10.09
N TRP A 47 -6.01 10.79 -9.27
CA TRP A 47 -4.65 10.55 -9.76
C TRP A 47 -4.45 9.10 -10.23
N MET A 48 -4.95 8.11 -9.49
CA MET A 48 -4.74 6.68 -9.79
C MET A 48 -5.64 6.15 -10.90
N ARG A 49 -6.93 6.52 -10.92
CA ARG A 49 -7.92 5.96 -11.85
C ARG A 49 -7.50 6.01 -13.32
N PRO A 50 -7.03 7.14 -13.88
CA PRO A 50 -6.63 7.18 -15.30
C PRO A 50 -5.36 6.37 -15.60
N ARG A 51 -4.64 5.87 -14.58
CA ARG A 51 -3.38 5.12 -14.71
C ARG A 51 -3.54 3.63 -14.45
N GLY A 52 -4.76 3.14 -14.16
CA GLY A 52 -5.00 1.75 -13.77
C GLY A 52 -4.58 1.43 -12.33
N GLY A 53 -4.47 2.46 -11.47
CA GLY A 53 -4.03 2.28 -10.08
C GLY A 53 -5.09 1.68 -9.17
N MET A 54 -6.30 1.50 -9.69
CA MET A 54 -7.45 0.93 -8.97
C MET A 54 -7.62 -0.57 -9.23
N ASP A 55 -6.84 -1.18 -10.14
CA ASP A 55 -7.04 -2.57 -10.59
C ASP A 55 -7.00 -3.59 -9.43
N PHE A 56 -6.26 -3.28 -8.36
CA PHE A 56 -6.03 -4.16 -7.21
C PHE A 56 -6.33 -3.47 -5.87
N ILE A 57 -7.00 -2.31 -5.91
CA ILE A 57 -7.39 -1.55 -4.72
C ILE A 57 -8.88 -1.79 -4.48
N GLU A 58 -9.20 -2.32 -3.31
CA GLU A 58 -10.58 -2.65 -2.94
C GLU A 58 -11.36 -1.39 -2.55
N ASP A 59 -10.79 -0.57 -1.65
CA ASP A 59 -11.45 0.64 -1.15
C ASP A 59 -10.46 1.67 -0.57
N PHE A 60 -10.98 2.87 -0.30
CA PHE A 60 -10.33 3.88 0.52
C PHE A 60 -10.93 3.87 1.93
N VAL A 61 -10.09 3.73 2.93
CA VAL A 61 -10.51 3.69 4.33
C VAL A 61 -9.89 4.83 5.12
N ARG A 62 -10.47 5.13 6.27
CA ARG A 62 -9.86 6.09 7.20
C ARG A 62 -8.56 5.50 7.78
N PRO A 63 -7.53 6.33 8.02
CA PRO A 63 -6.36 5.96 8.80
C PRO A 63 -6.66 5.13 10.06
N GLY A 64 -6.12 3.91 10.14
CA GLY A 64 -6.28 3.05 11.31
C GLY A 64 -7.65 2.36 11.43
N ALA A 65 -8.49 2.43 10.40
CA ALA A 65 -9.79 1.74 10.40
C ALA A 65 -9.65 0.22 10.17
N GLU A 66 -8.60 -0.22 9.49
CA GLU A 66 -8.34 -1.61 9.13
C GLU A 66 -7.20 -2.20 9.98
N ASP A 67 -7.38 -3.41 10.51
CA ASP A 67 -6.34 -4.15 11.22
C ASP A 67 -5.46 -4.91 10.21
N GLY A 68 -4.36 -4.26 9.85
CA GLY A 68 -3.56 -4.58 8.67
C GLY A 68 -2.06 -4.53 8.87
N VAL A 69 -1.34 -4.68 7.76
CA VAL A 69 0.11 -4.36 7.68
C VAL A 69 0.23 -3.00 6.99
N PRO A 70 0.37 -1.90 7.74
CA PRO A 70 0.44 -0.58 7.15
C PRO A 70 1.79 -0.34 6.50
N LEU A 71 1.75 0.14 5.26
CA LEU A 71 2.86 0.74 4.56
C LEU A 71 2.77 2.26 4.74
N ASP A 72 3.67 2.82 5.55
CA ASP A 72 3.60 4.19 6.06
C ASP A 72 4.99 4.87 6.01
N LEU A 73 5.02 6.19 6.15
CA LEU A 73 6.23 6.99 6.30
C LEU A 73 6.80 6.91 7.73
N GLU A 74 5.94 6.72 8.73
CA GLU A 74 6.28 6.76 10.16
C GLU A 74 5.70 5.56 10.93
N HIS A 75 6.22 5.28 12.13
CA HIS A 75 5.73 4.21 13.01
C HIS A 75 4.42 4.65 13.71
N ASN A 76 3.34 4.75 12.94
CA ASN A 76 2.04 5.15 13.46
C ASN A 76 1.28 3.98 14.10
N PHE A 77 1.58 2.75 13.69
CA PHE A 77 0.89 1.54 14.17
C PHE A 77 1.84 0.38 14.46
N PRO A 78 1.42 -0.63 15.26
CA PRO A 78 2.18 -1.87 15.43
C PRO A 78 2.38 -2.59 14.08
N ARG A 79 3.57 -3.17 13.85
CA ARG A 79 3.90 -3.94 12.62
C ARG A 79 3.85 -3.10 11.33
N THR A 80 4.11 -1.80 11.43
CA THR A 80 4.21 -0.90 10.26
C THR A 80 5.46 -1.19 9.43
N VAL A 81 5.28 -1.32 8.12
CA VAL A 81 6.36 -1.32 7.13
C VAL A 81 6.67 0.13 6.78
N ILE A 82 7.81 0.64 7.24
CA ILE A 82 8.24 2.01 6.91
C ILE A 82 8.93 2.08 5.55
N SER A 83 8.50 3.03 4.72
CA SER A 83 9.14 3.41 3.46
C SER A 83 8.90 4.89 3.16
N ASP A 84 9.90 5.58 2.62
CA ASP A 84 9.81 6.98 2.15
C ASP A 84 9.13 7.10 0.77
N ARG A 85 9.23 6.06 -0.05
CA ARG A 85 8.65 5.95 -1.39
C ARG A 85 8.47 4.49 -1.79
N ILE A 86 7.65 4.23 -2.80
CA ILE A 86 7.62 2.93 -3.49
C ILE A 86 8.33 3.10 -4.84
N ALA A 87 9.41 2.35 -5.03
CA ALA A 87 10.28 2.47 -6.20
C ALA A 87 10.86 1.10 -6.61
N PRO A 88 11.35 0.95 -7.86
CA PRO A 88 11.87 -0.35 -8.32
C PRO A 88 13.04 -0.84 -7.45
N GLU A 89 13.82 0.07 -6.88
CA GLU A 89 15.01 -0.25 -6.12
C GLU A 89 14.69 -0.84 -4.73
N ASN A 90 13.49 -0.60 -4.18
CA ASN A 90 13.12 -1.05 -2.83
C ASN A 90 11.96 -2.06 -2.80
N ILE A 91 11.28 -2.33 -3.92
CA ILE A 91 10.08 -3.16 -3.97
C ILE A 91 10.25 -4.56 -3.37
N HIS A 92 11.34 -5.24 -3.70
CA HIS A 92 11.65 -6.58 -3.18
C HIS A 92 11.74 -6.59 -1.65
N ARG A 93 12.31 -5.53 -1.04
CA ARG A 93 12.40 -5.39 0.41
C ARG A 93 11.04 -5.10 1.03
N LEU A 94 10.19 -4.31 0.37
CA LEU A 94 8.84 -4.02 0.85
C LEU A 94 7.98 -5.28 0.86
N ILE A 95 8.01 -6.08 -0.21
CA ILE A 95 7.30 -7.36 -0.27
C ILE A 95 7.79 -8.32 0.82
N ALA A 96 9.11 -8.46 1.01
CA ALA A 96 9.66 -9.32 2.06
C ALA A 96 9.23 -8.88 3.47
N LYS A 97 9.20 -7.56 3.74
CA LYS A 97 8.69 -7.03 5.02
C LYS A 97 7.21 -7.33 5.20
N ILE A 98 6.38 -7.15 4.17
CA ILE A 98 4.95 -7.49 4.21
C ILE A 98 4.77 -8.98 4.54
N GLN A 99 5.53 -9.88 3.89
CA GLN A 99 5.50 -11.31 4.19
C GLN A 99 5.89 -11.62 5.63
N HIS A 100 6.96 -11.01 6.14
CA HIS A 100 7.41 -11.20 7.51
C HIS A 100 6.38 -10.74 8.54
N CYS A 101 5.74 -9.58 8.32
CA CYS A 101 4.66 -9.08 9.19
C CYS A 101 3.44 -10.01 9.22
N ARG A 102 3.23 -10.82 8.17
CA ARG A 102 2.18 -11.85 8.10
C ARG A 102 2.59 -13.20 8.72
N GLY A 103 3.85 -13.38 9.12
CA GLY A 103 4.38 -14.66 9.57
C GLY A 103 4.54 -15.68 8.42
N LEU A 104 4.67 -15.21 7.18
CA LEU A 104 4.88 -16.04 5.99
C LEU A 104 6.38 -16.19 5.64
N ALA A 105 7.28 -15.76 6.53
CA ALA A 105 8.72 -15.81 6.39
C ALA A 105 9.37 -16.55 7.57
#